data_AF-A0A8S4SGW9-F1
#
_entry.id   AF-A0A8S4SGW9-F1
#
_cell.length_a   1.000
_cell.length_b   1.000
_cell.length_c   1.000
_cell.angle_alpha   90.00
_cell.angle_beta   90.00
_cell.angle_gamma   90.00
#
_symmetry.space_group_name_H-M   'P 1'
#
loop_
_entity.id
_entity.type
_entity.pdbx_description
1 polymer ?
#
loop_
_entity_poly.entity_id
_entity_poly.type
_entity_poly.pdbx_seq_one_letter_code
_entity_poly.pdbx_strand_id
1 'polypeptide(L)'
;MESDIVENSEIDKDTVSPEDLETLFSKKYKLLAETAVTLKKTYINKLSVSKSLNIAVQLLDNSIEVYRLDKSSLSKVCRLSGHTKTLTELVFSNKEEHLLYSAGHDGVKLWDIRTSGLCVQEYKDEQPSHPRSYECMDVSCSGRVICAGTETVQNDAYMVFWDQRKPEPLGGYWNSHTEDITQVKFHKDKSETLASGSIDGIINIYNIEEPTEDEALIFSLNVDHAVEKITWLNENQLSCATQSNVLQIWDSSSADKLQHYDREKISRSIKRSRADDCYVVDAFTDADGRVVVLAGSAGGEGHALRSLALAGKKLQPATLFAENKQLVRCCAYDKQRDVLVTTGESGLVNVWGAPGADKEALPKQLGKSVRLHEQRHRPY
;
A
#
# COMPACT_ATOMS: atom_id res chain seq x y z
N MET A 1 -52.72 0.36 9.57
CA MET A 1 -51.68 1.35 9.92
C MET A 1 -50.34 0.66 9.73
N GLU A 2 -49.95 0.49 8.47
CA GLU A 2 -48.56 0.21 8.11
C GLU A 2 -47.99 1.58 7.80
N SER A 3 -47.23 2.14 8.75
CA SER A 3 -46.43 3.31 8.50
C SER A 3 -45.28 2.86 7.62
N ASP A 4 -45.39 3.11 6.31
CA ASP A 4 -44.26 3.09 5.40
C ASP A 4 -43.17 3.99 6.00
N ILE A 5 -42.11 3.37 6.50
CA ILE A 5 -40.87 4.08 6.79
C ILE A 5 -40.34 4.48 5.42
N VAL A 6 -40.72 5.67 4.98
CA VAL A 6 -40.03 6.33 3.88
C VAL A 6 -38.63 6.58 4.39
N GLU A 7 -37.70 5.66 4.10
CA GLU A 7 -36.27 5.94 4.17
C GLU A 7 -36.00 7.09 3.20
N ASN A 8 -36.15 8.31 3.70
CA ASN A 8 -35.69 9.51 3.05
C ASN A 8 -34.15 9.48 3.15
N SER A 9 -33.52 8.56 2.43
CA SER A 9 -32.08 8.41 2.39
C SER A 9 -31.54 9.63 1.65
N GLU A 10 -31.13 10.64 2.42
CA GLU A 10 -30.45 11.79 1.86
C GLU A 10 -29.29 11.29 0.96
N ILE A 11 -29.21 11.82 -0.25
CA ILE A 11 -28.13 11.47 -1.16
C ILE A 11 -26.87 12.18 -0.68
N ASP A 12 -25.74 11.46 -0.64
CA ASP A 12 -24.47 12.06 -0.23
C ASP A 12 -24.06 13.19 -1.19
N LYS A 13 -23.67 14.33 -0.62
CA LYS A 13 -23.36 15.54 -1.37
C LYS A 13 -22.31 16.36 -0.65
N ASP A 14 -21.77 17.35 -1.36
CA ASP A 14 -20.86 18.30 -0.76
C ASP A 14 -21.60 19.23 0.21
N THR A 15 -20.97 19.46 1.36
CA THR A 15 -21.53 20.29 2.45
C THR A 15 -21.22 21.77 2.30
N VAL A 16 -20.43 22.13 1.28
CA VAL A 16 -19.99 23.49 0.97
C VAL A 16 -20.09 23.72 -0.54
N SER A 17 -20.03 24.98 -0.98
CA SER A 17 -20.10 25.32 -2.40
C SER A 17 -18.85 24.83 -3.17
N PRO A 18 -18.93 24.63 -4.49
CA PRO A 18 -17.76 24.29 -5.31
C PRO A 18 -16.61 25.30 -5.20
N GLU A 19 -16.92 26.60 -5.07
CA GLU A 19 -15.93 27.68 -4.90
C GLU A 19 -15.21 27.57 -3.54
N ASP A 20 -15.96 27.25 -2.48
CA ASP A 20 -15.40 27.00 -1.16
C ASP A 20 -14.54 25.73 -1.14
N LEU A 21 -14.91 24.69 -1.89
CA LEU A 21 -14.09 23.48 -2.01
C LEU A 21 -12.72 23.81 -2.61
N GLU A 22 -12.68 24.52 -3.73
CA GLU A 22 -11.40 24.90 -4.34
C GLU A 22 -10.54 25.78 -3.42
N THR A 23 -11.18 26.60 -2.58
CA THR A 23 -10.49 27.47 -1.63
C THR A 23 -9.93 26.68 -0.43
N LEU A 24 -10.73 25.75 0.12
CA LEU A 24 -10.34 24.93 1.27
C LEU A 24 -9.25 23.91 0.90
N PHE A 25 -9.37 23.28 -0.27
CA PHE A 25 -8.42 22.29 -0.77
C PHE A 25 -7.34 22.97 -1.64
N SER A 26 -6.49 23.76 -0.97
CA SER A 26 -5.54 24.66 -1.64
C SER A 26 -4.39 23.96 -2.36
N LYS A 27 -3.98 22.76 -1.95
CA LYS A 27 -2.90 22.01 -2.63
C LYS A 27 -3.48 21.39 -3.91
N LYS A 28 -2.97 21.81 -5.07
CA LYS A 28 -3.44 21.32 -6.37
C LYS A 28 -2.55 20.17 -6.84
N TYR A 29 -3.17 19.02 -7.10
CA TYR A 29 -2.57 17.96 -7.92
C TYR A 29 -3.33 17.89 -9.23
N LYS A 30 -2.62 17.59 -10.31
CA LYS A 30 -3.20 17.31 -11.62
C LYS A 30 -3.03 15.84 -11.97
N LEU A 31 -3.95 15.31 -12.77
CA LEU A 31 -3.81 13.99 -13.36
C LEU A 31 -2.70 14.04 -14.42
N LEU A 32 -1.54 13.46 -14.12
CA LEU A 32 -0.39 13.41 -15.03
C LEU A 32 -0.53 12.31 -16.07
N ALA A 33 -1.03 11.16 -15.63
CA ALA A 33 -1.29 10.00 -16.47
C ALA A 33 -2.45 9.18 -15.90
N GLU A 34 -3.25 8.61 -16.81
CA GLU A 34 -4.31 7.65 -16.52
C GLU A 34 -4.17 6.51 -17.51
N THR A 35 -4.21 5.27 -17.03
CA THR A 35 -4.32 4.09 -17.91
C THR A 35 -5.32 3.11 -17.32
N ALA A 36 -6.11 2.47 -18.18
CA ALA A 36 -6.96 1.36 -17.80
C ALA A 36 -6.19 0.06 -18.05
N VAL A 37 -6.06 -0.77 -17.01
CA VAL A 37 -5.30 -2.02 -17.14
C VAL A 37 -6.01 -3.04 -18.05
N THR A 38 -7.34 -2.96 -18.11
CA THR A 38 -8.14 -3.77 -19.04
C THR A 38 -9.40 -3.02 -19.47
N LEU A 39 -9.94 -3.42 -20.62
CA LEU A 39 -11.19 -2.89 -21.16
C LEU A 39 -12.43 -3.37 -20.38
N LYS A 40 -12.29 -4.44 -19.59
CA LYS A 40 -13.36 -4.92 -18.69
C LYS A 40 -13.20 -4.24 -17.33
N LYS A 41 -14.29 -3.84 -16.69
CA LYS A 41 -14.25 -3.36 -15.30
C LYS A 41 -13.61 -4.43 -14.41
N THR A 42 -12.50 -4.09 -13.76
CA THR A 42 -11.76 -4.98 -12.86
C THR A 42 -11.34 -4.21 -11.63
N TYR A 43 -11.23 -4.92 -10.51
CA TYR A 43 -10.83 -4.35 -9.23
C TYR A 43 -9.31 -4.47 -9.08
N ILE A 44 -8.63 -3.37 -8.79
CA ILE A 44 -7.22 -3.37 -8.43
C ILE A 44 -7.11 -3.06 -6.93
N ASN A 45 -6.94 -4.12 -6.13
CA ASN A 45 -6.92 -4.01 -4.68
C ASN A 45 -5.52 -3.70 -4.12
N LYS A 46 -4.46 -4.08 -4.84
CA LYS A 46 -3.06 -3.88 -4.40
C LYS A 46 -2.22 -3.31 -5.52
N LEU A 47 -1.31 -2.42 -5.10
CA LEU A 47 -0.33 -1.80 -5.97
C LEU A 47 0.99 -1.65 -5.21
N SER A 48 2.09 -1.63 -5.94
CA SER A 48 3.41 -1.29 -5.42
C SER A 48 4.11 -0.32 -6.35
N VAL A 49 4.89 0.60 -5.81
CA VAL A 49 5.64 1.58 -6.60
C VAL A 49 7.11 1.52 -6.24
N SER A 50 7.97 1.39 -7.24
CA SER A 50 9.42 1.44 -7.07
C SER A 50 9.91 2.89 -6.95
N LYS A 51 11.13 3.07 -6.43
CA LYS A 51 11.83 4.37 -6.40
C LYS A 51 12.03 5.01 -7.78
N SER A 52 11.96 4.25 -8.86
CA SER A 52 12.00 4.74 -10.24
C SER A 52 10.62 4.96 -10.87
N LEU A 53 9.54 4.94 -10.08
CA LEU A 53 8.15 4.99 -10.54
C LEU A 53 7.77 3.86 -11.52
N ASN A 54 8.31 2.65 -11.32
CA ASN A 54 7.63 1.47 -11.87
C ASN A 54 6.44 1.16 -10.96
N ILE A 55 5.27 0.96 -11.56
CA ILE A 55 4.01 0.73 -10.85
C ILE A 55 3.58 -0.70 -11.16
N ALA A 56 3.58 -1.56 -10.13
CA ALA A 56 3.07 -2.92 -10.23
C ALA A 56 1.63 -2.95 -9.70
N VAL A 57 0.74 -3.59 -10.44
CA VAL A 57 -0.68 -3.75 -10.08
C VAL A 57 -1.10 -5.20 -10.21
N GLN A 58 -1.92 -5.67 -9.27
CA GLN A 58 -2.50 -7.01 -9.34
C GLN A 58 -3.76 -7.01 -10.20
N LEU A 59 -4.01 -8.14 -10.87
CA LEU A 59 -5.20 -8.38 -11.67
C LEU A 59 -6.04 -9.53 -11.12
N LEU A 60 -7.31 -9.56 -11.53
CA LEU A 60 -8.27 -10.60 -11.14
C LEU A 60 -7.92 -11.99 -11.67
N ASP A 61 -7.08 -12.09 -12.70
CA ASP A 61 -6.61 -13.37 -13.25
C ASP A 61 -5.30 -13.85 -12.60
N ASN A 62 -4.97 -13.32 -11.43
CA ASN A 62 -3.76 -13.63 -10.65
C ASN A 62 -2.45 -13.29 -11.37
N SER A 63 -2.50 -12.49 -12.44
CA SER A 63 -1.31 -11.92 -13.06
C SER A 63 -1.00 -10.53 -12.52
N ILE A 64 0.25 -10.12 -12.70
CA ILE A 64 0.74 -8.80 -12.28
C ILE A 64 1.13 -8.04 -13.54
N GLU A 65 0.71 -6.78 -13.64
CA GLU A 65 1.19 -5.89 -14.69
C GLU A 65 2.07 -4.80 -14.11
N VAL A 66 3.19 -4.54 -14.80
CA VAL A 66 4.13 -3.50 -14.41
C VAL A 66 4.10 -2.41 -15.47
N TYR A 67 3.88 -1.19 -15.02
CA TYR A 67 3.86 0.03 -15.82
C TYR A 67 5.03 0.91 -15.44
N ARG A 68 5.47 1.76 -16.37
CA ARG A 68 6.43 2.83 -16.12
C ARG A 68 5.81 4.15 -16.51
N LEU A 69 6.01 5.16 -15.68
CA LEU A 69 5.66 6.52 -16.03
C LEU A 69 6.74 7.12 -16.95
N ASP A 70 6.38 7.34 -18.22
CA ASP A 70 7.22 8.03 -19.20
C ASP A 70 6.61 9.41 -19.49
N LYS A 71 7.14 10.44 -18.84
CA LYS A 71 6.61 11.82 -18.88
C LYS A 71 5.16 11.90 -18.37
N SER A 72 4.19 11.82 -19.27
CA SER A 72 2.75 11.98 -19.01
C SER A 72 1.93 10.78 -19.51
N SER A 73 2.58 9.64 -19.76
CA SER A 73 1.89 8.40 -20.13
C SER A 73 2.45 7.21 -19.36
N LEU A 74 1.59 6.22 -19.13
CA LEU A 74 1.99 4.95 -18.53
C LEU A 74 2.21 3.94 -19.65
N SER A 75 3.46 3.48 -19.78
CA SER A 75 3.83 2.42 -20.71
C SER A 75 3.89 1.08 -19.96
N LYS A 76 3.31 0.03 -20.55
CA LYS A 76 3.39 -1.33 -19.98
C LYS A 76 4.79 -1.88 -20.22
N VAL A 77 5.47 -2.26 -19.14
CA VAL A 77 6.82 -2.84 -19.17
C VAL A 77 6.74 -4.35 -19.38
N CYS A 78 5.99 -5.05 -18.53
CA CYS A 78 5.84 -6.50 -18.59
C CYS A 78 4.54 -6.97 -17.93
N ARG A 79 4.21 -8.24 -18.15
CA ARG A 79 3.19 -8.98 -17.40
C ARG A 79 3.85 -10.20 -16.78
N LEU A 80 3.64 -10.40 -15.49
CA LEU A 80 4.18 -11.51 -14.71
C LEU A 80 3.04 -12.49 -14.48
N SER A 81 3.20 -13.71 -14.96
CA SER A 81 2.21 -14.77 -14.86
C SER A 81 2.86 -16.00 -14.24
N GLY A 82 2.26 -16.54 -13.18
CA GLY A 82 2.76 -17.74 -12.53
C GLY A 82 2.14 -18.03 -11.16
N HIS A 83 1.44 -17.07 -10.55
CA HIS A 83 0.51 -17.38 -9.47
C HIS A 83 -0.70 -18.15 -10.04
N THR A 84 -1.10 -19.20 -9.33
CA THR A 84 -2.21 -20.07 -9.69
C THR A 84 -3.45 -19.82 -8.82
N LYS A 85 -3.30 -19.04 -7.75
CA LYS A 85 -4.37 -18.63 -6.85
C LYS A 85 -4.34 -17.10 -6.63
N THR A 86 -5.33 -16.61 -5.89
CA THR A 86 -5.52 -15.20 -5.56
C THR A 86 -4.23 -14.54 -5.07
N LEU A 87 -3.89 -13.42 -5.70
CA LEU A 87 -2.84 -12.50 -5.25
C LEU A 87 -3.35 -11.61 -4.12
N THR A 88 -2.51 -11.41 -3.11
CA THR A 88 -2.87 -10.71 -1.87
C THR A 88 -1.96 -9.53 -1.56
N GLU A 89 -0.71 -9.51 -2.03
CA GLU A 89 0.21 -8.40 -1.77
C GLU A 89 1.30 -8.25 -2.85
N LEU A 90 1.78 -7.02 -3.06
CA LEU A 90 2.86 -6.68 -4.01
C LEU A 90 3.85 -5.70 -3.34
N VAL A 91 5.14 -6.02 -3.39
CA VAL A 91 6.19 -5.16 -2.80
C VAL A 91 7.41 -5.10 -3.71
N PHE A 92 7.76 -3.92 -4.22
CA PHE A 92 9.05 -3.70 -4.86
C PHE A 92 10.18 -3.75 -3.83
N SER A 93 11.32 -4.33 -4.22
CA SER A 93 12.51 -4.32 -3.39
C SER A 93 13.03 -2.89 -3.18
N ASN A 94 13.30 -2.54 -1.92
CA ASN A 94 13.94 -1.27 -1.57
C ASN A 94 15.42 -1.19 -1.97
N LYS A 95 16.07 -2.36 -2.15
CA LYS A 95 17.50 -2.47 -2.46
C LYS A 95 17.75 -2.60 -3.97
N GLU A 96 16.90 -3.37 -4.66
CA GLU A 96 17.06 -3.72 -6.06
C GLU A 96 15.78 -3.44 -6.84
N GLU A 97 15.64 -2.25 -7.43
CA GLU A 97 14.38 -1.73 -7.99
C GLU A 97 13.75 -2.57 -9.12
N HIS A 98 14.51 -3.52 -9.68
CA HIS A 98 14.04 -4.44 -10.70
C HIS A 98 13.39 -5.71 -10.11
N LEU A 99 13.54 -5.93 -8.80
CA LEU A 99 12.95 -7.06 -8.10
C LEU A 99 11.59 -6.67 -7.53
N LEU A 100 10.61 -7.53 -7.78
CA LEU A 100 9.26 -7.43 -7.24
C LEU A 100 8.95 -8.72 -6.48
N TYR A 101 8.42 -8.58 -5.26
CA TYR A 101 7.86 -9.68 -4.49
C TYR A 101 6.34 -9.64 -4.61
N SER A 102 5.73 -10.82 -4.67
CA SER A 102 4.29 -10.97 -4.62
C SER A 102 3.88 -12.12 -3.72
N ALA A 103 2.79 -11.95 -2.99
CA ALA A 103 2.18 -12.99 -2.18
C ALA A 103 0.82 -13.38 -2.75
N GLY A 104 0.45 -14.63 -2.54
CA GLY A 104 -0.87 -15.16 -2.81
C GLY A 104 -1.12 -16.47 -2.07
N HIS A 105 -2.29 -17.05 -2.26
CA HIS A 105 -2.71 -18.28 -1.56
C HIS A 105 -1.93 -19.53 -2.01
N ASP A 106 -1.02 -19.39 -2.97
CA ASP A 106 -0.13 -20.43 -3.49
C ASP A 106 1.35 -20.20 -3.13
N GLY A 107 1.67 -19.18 -2.33
CA GLY A 107 3.02 -18.87 -1.87
C GLY A 107 3.44 -17.43 -2.13
N VAL A 108 4.70 -17.15 -1.77
CA VAL A 108 5.39 -15.90 -2.12
C VAL A 108 6.30 -16.16 -3.32
N LYS A 109 6.38 -15.22 -4.26
CA LYS A 109 7.23 -15.31 -5.44
C LYS A 109 8.08 -14.05 -5.59
N LEU A 110 9.30 -14.24 -6.06
CA LEU A 110 10.22 -13.18 -6.47
C LEU A 110 10.31 -13.13 -7.99
N TRP A 111 10.23 -11.92 -8.54
CA TRP A 111 10.29 -11.64 -9.96
C TRP A 111 11.40 -10.65 -10.26
N ASP A 112 12.06 -10.80 -11.40
CA ASP A 112 12.89 -9.76 -11.99
C ASP A 112 12.17 -9.21 -13.23
N ILE A 113 11.79 -7.94 -13.18
CA ILE A 113 11.01 -7.28 -14.24
C ILE A 113 11.81 -7.09 -15.53
N ARG A 114 13.11 -7.34 -15.53
CA ARG A 114 13.99 -7.27 -16.72
C ARG A 114 13.99 -8.58 -17.51
N THR A 115 13.72 -9.71 -16.86
CA THR A 115 13.85 -11.07 -17.43
C THR A 115 12.55 -11.59 -18.04
N SER A 116 11.82 -10.73 -18.75
CA SER A 116 10.57 -11.08 -19.46
C SER A 116 9.53 -11.82 -18.60
N GLY A 117 9.53 -11.58 -17.29
CA GLY A 117 8.49 -12.04 -16.37
C GLY A 117 8.58 -13.48 -15.87
N LEU A 118 9.77 -14.09 -15.91
CA LEU A 118 9.99 -15.37 -15.24
C LEU A 118 10.11 -15.19 -13.72
N CYS A 119 9.50 -16.11 -12.98
CA CYS A 119 9.70 -16.20 -11.54
C CYS A 119 11.14 -16.62 -11.26
N VAL A 120 11.84 -15.83 -10.43
CA VAL A 120 13.23 -16.06 -10.05
C VAL A 120 13.31 -17.07 -8.92
N GLN A 121 12.40 -16.97 -7.95
CA GLN A 121 12.37 -17.82 -6.78
C GLN A 121 10.97 -17.89 -6.18
N GLU A 122 10.60 -19.05 -5.63
CA GLU A 122 9.37 -19.25 -4.88
C GLU A 122 9.70 -19.54 -3.41
N TYR A 123 8.93 -18.93 -2.50
CA TYR A 123 9.01 -19.18 -1.06
C TYR A 123 7.67 -19.74 -0.62
N LYS A 124 7.71 -20.95 -0.09
CA LYS A 124 6.54 -21.67 0.41
C LYS A 124 6.93 -22.38 1.69
N ASP A 125 5.93 -22.63 2.51
CA ASP A 125 6.13 -23.51 3.66
C ASP A 125 6.05 -24.97 3.18
N GLU A 126 6.80 -25.84 3.85
CA GLU A 126 7.02 -27.23 3.45
C GLU A 126 5.85 -28.16 3.81
N GLN A 127 4.74 -27.66 4.36
CA GLN A 127 3.57 -28.45 4.76
C GLN A 127 2.64 -28.72 3.57
N PRO A 128 2.77 -29.86 2.84
CA PRO A 128 2.09 -30.05 1.56
C PRO A 128 0.63 -30.47 1.75
N SER A 129 0.29 -30.99 2.94
CA SER A 129 -1.06 -31.44 3.28
C SER A 129 -2.00 -30.28 3.59
N HIS A 130 -1.47 -29.15 4.06
CA HIS A 130 -2.23 -27.96 4.45
C HIS A 130 -1.47 -26.71 3.98
N PRO A 131 -1.47 -26.41 2.66
CA PRO A 131 -0.82 -25.21 2.15
C PRO A 131 -1.49 -23.98 2.77
N ARG A 132 -0.71 -23.17 3.49
CA ARG A 132 -1.19 -21.93 4.10
C ARG A 132 -1.48 -20.88 3.02
N SER A 133 -2.62 -20.21 3.13
CA SER A 133 -2.91 -19.03 2.31
C SER A 133 -2.27 -17.81 2.95
N TYR A 134 -1.48 -17.06 2.17
CA TYR A 134 -0.87 -15.82 2.65
C TYR A 134 -1.76 -14.63 2.28
N GLU A 135 -2.18 -13.86 3.29
CA GLU A 135 -3.06 -12.69 3.15
C GLU A 135 -2.27 -11.38 3.00
N CYS A 136 -1.02 -11.36 3.46
CA CYS A 136 -0.14 -10.21 3.35
C CYS A 136 1.33 -10.61 3.34
N MET A 137 2.18 -9.70 2.88
CA MET A 137 3.63 -9.88 2.88
C MET A 137 4.36 -8.54 2.84
N ASP A 138 5.54 -8.48 3.45
CA ASP A 138 6.46 -7.37 3.27
C ASP A 138 7.92 -7.84 3.33
N VAL A 139 8.82 -6.97 2.89
CA VAL A 139 10.27 -7.23 2.85
C VAL A 139 10.99 -6.16 3.64
N SER A 140 11.88 -6.60 4.54
CA SER A 140 12.74 -5.72 5.34
C SER A 140 13.49 -4.72 4.48
N CYS A 141 13.77 -3.53 5.03
CA CYS A 141 14.51 -2.48 4.31
C CYS A 141 15.91 -2.91 3.85
N SER A 142 16.52 -3.90 4.52
CA SER A 142 17.78 -4.55 4.12
C SER A 142 17.65 -5.41 2.85
N GLY A 143 16.41 -5.76 2.47
CA GLY A 143 16.07 -6.66 1.37
C GLY A 143 16.36 -8.13 1.65
N ARG A 144 16.65 -8.49 2.91
CA ARG A 144 17.11 -9.84 3.27
C ARG A 144 16.02 -10.73 3.84
N VAL A 145 15.18 -10.18 4.71
CA VAL A 145 14.10 -10.93 5.36
C VAL A 145 12.78 -10.60 4.69
N ILE A 146 12.03 -11.64 4.35
CA ILE A 146 10.65 -11.60 3.85
C ILE A 146 9.78 -12.14 4.98
N CYS A 147 8.66 -11.49 5.25
CA CYS A 147 7.64 -11.98 6.18
C CYS A 147 6.30 -12.04 5.45
N ALA A 148 5.55 -13.13 5.63
CA ALA A 148 4.17 -13.24 5.17
C ALA A 148 3.25 -13.67 6.32
N GLY A 149 2.08 -13.04 6.41
CA GLY A 149 1.02 -13.41 7.34
C GLY A 149 -0.04 -14.25 6.66
N THR A 150 -0.66 -15.18 7.39
CA THR A 150 -1.65 -16.11 6.84
C THR A 150 -3.07 -15.77 7.26
N GLU A 151 -4.03 -16.37 6.56
CA GLU A 151 -5.37 -16.60 7.10
C GLU A 151 -5.29 -17.53 8.33
N THR A 152 -6.38 -17.57 9.09
CA THR A 152 -6.52 -18.46 10.23
C THR A 152 -6.61 -19.90 9.77
N VAL A 153 -5.66 -20.73 10.20
CA VAL A 153 -5.61 -22.15 9.88
C VAL A 153 -5.68 -22.94 11.18
N GLN A 154 -6.80 -23.67 11.36
CA GLN A 154 -7.04 -24.49 12.56
C GLN A 154 -7.02 -23.68 13.87
N ASN A 155 -7.58 -22.46 13.85
CA ASN A 155 -7.71 -21.48 14.95
C ASN A 155 -6.48 -20.60 15.23
N ASP A 156 -5.36 -20.81 14.54
CA ASP A 156 -4.17 -19.96 14.69
C ASP A 156 -3.84 -19.27 13.37
N ALA A 157 -3.34 -18.03 13.45
CA ALA A 157 -2.78 -17.32 12.32
C ALA A 157 -1.26 -17.26 12.44
N TYR A 158 -0.56 -17.51 11.33
CA TYR A 158 0.88 -17.70 11.32
C TYR A 158 1.58 -16.58 10.58
N MET A 159 2.71 -16.12 11.11
CA MET A 159 3.69 -15.33 10.37
C MET A 159 4.85 -16.24 10.00
N VAL A 160 5.24 -16.27 8.73
CA VAL A 160 6.34 -17.10 8.24
C VAL A 160 7.43 -16.21 7.66
N PHE A 161 8.68 -16.52 7.99
CA PHE A 161 9.86 -15.75 7.59
C PHE A 161 10.74 -16.53 6.62
N TRP A 162 11.35 -15.82 5.67
CA TRP A 162 12.35 -16.37 4.75
C TRP A 162 13.55 -15.44 4.64
N ASP A 163 14.73 -16.01 4.37
CA ASP A 163 15.87 -15.27 3.84
C ASP A 163 15.70 -15.23 2.32
N GLN A 164 15.72 -14.05 1.72
CA GLN A 164 15.57 -13.85 0.28
C GLN A 164 16.45 -14.80 -0.56
N ARG A 165 17.62 -15.19 -0.06
CA ARG A 165 18.59 -16.02 -0.80
C ARG A 165 18.27 -17.52 -0.76
N LYS A 166 17.29 -17.94 0.06
CA LYS A 166 16.97 -19.34 0.31
C LYS A 166 15.46 -19.58 0.21
N PRO A 167 15.00 -20.63 -0.47
CA PRO A 167 13.56 -20.91 -0.57
C PRO A 167 12.99 -21.47 0.75
N GLU A 168 13.82 -22.07 1.60
CA GLU A 168 13.39 -22.68 2.85
C GLU A 168 13.02 -21.61 3.90
N PRO A 169 11.94 -21.83 4.69
CA PRO A 169 11.57 -20.91 5.75
C PRO A 169 12.64 -20.84 6.85
N LEU A 170 12.85 -19.65 7.40
CA LEU A 170 13.70 -19.41 8.56
C LEU A 170 13.02 -19.84 9.87
N GLY A 171 11.69 -19.81 9.89
CA GLY A 171 10.87 -19.99 11.08
C GLY A 171 9.59 -19.18 10.97
N GLY A 172 8.85 -19.08 12.08
CA GLY A 172 7.60 -18.34 12.14
C GLY A 172 7.24 -17.90 13.54
N TYR A 173 6.31 -16.97 13.62
CA TYR A 173 5.58 -16.64 14.83
C TYR A 173 4.19 -17.26 14.72
N TRP A 174 3.78 -17.97 15.76
CA TRP A 174 2.63 -18.87 15.70
C TRP A 174 1.52 -18.50 16.69
N ASN A 175 1.80 -17.67 17.69
CA ASN A 175 0.85 -17.26 18.72
C ASN A 175 0.63 -15.74 18.75
N SER A 176 0.96 -15.06 17.65
CA SER A 176 0.92 -13.62 17.55
C SER A 176 -0.50 -13.07 17.41
N HIS A 177 -1.34 -13.77 16.66
CA HIS A 177 -2.71 -13.37 16.33
C HIS A 177 -3.64 -14.57 16.33
N THR A 178 -4.89 -14.35 16.73
CA THR A 178 -5.93 -15.40 16.80
C THR A 178 -6.88 -15.41 15.60
N GLU A 179 -6.74 -14.43 14.71
CA GLU A 179 -7.54 -14.25 13.49
C GLU A 179 -6.63 -13.80 12.34
N ASP A 180 -7.16 -13.74 11.11
CA ASP A 180 -6.40 -13.49 9.88
C ASP A 180 -5.46 -12.29 9.99
N ILE A 181 -4.20 -12.49 9.60
CA ILE A 181 -3.19 -11.43 9.60
C ILE A 181 -3.36 -10.62 8.32
N THR A 182 -4.01 -9.47 8.43
CA THR A 182 -4.36 -8.62 7.27
C THR A 182 -3.18 -7.82 6.76
N GLN A 183 -2.20 -7.52 7.61
CA GLN A 183 -1.01 -6.76 7.25
C GLN A 183 0.22 -7.21 8.04
N VAL A 184 1.36 -7.23 7.34
CA VAL A 184 2.70 -7.20 7.92
C VAL A 184 3.46 -6.06 7.24
N LYS A 185 4.18 -5.24 8.00
CA LYS A 185 4.95 -4.11 7.50
C LYS A 185 6.27 -3.93 8.23
N PHE A 186 7.37 -4.10 7.51
CA PHE A 186 8.68 -3.76 8.01
C PHE A 186 8.85 -2.25 8.14
N HIS A 187 9.60 -1.84 9.15
CA HIS A 187 9.97 -0.44 9.30
C HIS A 187 10.82 0.00 8.10
N LYS A 188 10.64 1.26 7.67
CA LYS A 188 11.29 1.79 6.46
C LYS A 188 12.81 1.87 6.58
N ASP A 189 13.30 2.10 7.79
CA ASP A 189 14.71 2.39 8.06
C ASP A 189 15.37 1.39 9.04
N LYS A 190 14.58 0.56 9.72
CA LYS A 190 15.05 -0.40 10.76
C LYS A 190 14.72 -1.82 10.30
N SER A 191 15.73 -2.59 9.90
CA SER A 191 15.50 -3.90 9.27
C SER A 191 14.95 -4.96 10.21
N GLU A 192 15.14 -4.75 11.51
CA GLU A 192 14.75 -5.59 12.62
C GLU A 192 13.33 -5.30 13.12
N THR A 193 12.77 -4.14 12.80
CA THR A 193 11.44 -3.75 13.29
C THR A 193 10.34 -4.17 12.31
N LEU A 194 9.35 -4.90 12.82
CA LEU A 194 8.19 -5.37 12.06
C LEU A 194 6.90 -5.03 12.81
N ALA A 195 5.87 -4.59 12.10
CA ALA A 195 4.51 -4.52 12.62
C ALA A 195 3.62 -5.57 11.94
N SER A 196 2.76 -6.24 12.70
CA SER A 196 1.67 -7.08 12.18
C SER A 196 0.33 -6.54 12.67
N GLY A 197 -0.72 -6.71 11.88
CA GLY A 197 -2.09 -6.40 12.28
C GLY A 197 -3.06 -7.46 11.79
N SER A 198 -4.12 -7.65 12.56
CA SER A 198 -5.11 -8.71 12.33
C SER A 198 -6.55 -8.20 12.47
N ILE A 199 -7.48 -9.03 12.02
CA ILE A 199 -8.92 -8.90 12.25
C ILE A 199 -9.24 -8.92 13.75
N ASP A 200 -8.39 -9.52 14.60
CA ASP A 200 -8.53 -9.52 16.06
C ASP A 200 -8.49 -8.13 16.72
N GLY A 201 -8.14 -7.09 15.95
CA GLY A 201 -8.08 -5.70 16.40
C GLY A 201 -6.80 -5.34 17.13
N ILE A 202 -5.76 -6.16 17.02
CA ILE A 202 -4.46 -5.95 17.62
C ILE A 202 -3.43 -5.63 16.54
N ILE A 203 -2.52 -4.71 16.86
CA ILE A 203 -1.26 -4.52 16.14
C ILE A 203 -0.12 -4.92 17.06
N ASN A 204 0.72 -5.85 16.63
CA ASN A 204 1.92 -6.19 17.35
C ASN A 204 3.16 -5.59 16.68
N ILE A 205 4.11 -5.14 17.48
CA ILE A 205 5.40 -4.60 17.03
C ILE A 205 6.51 -5.51 17.56
N TYR A 206 7.40 -5.94 16.69
CA TYR A 206 8.47 -6.89 17.00
C TYR A 206 9.86 -6.33 16.72
N ASN A 207 10.85 -6.84 17.47
CA ASN A 207 12.25 -6.92 17.08
C ASN A 207 12.56 -8.34 16.61
N ILE A 208 12.72 -8.53 15.30
CA ILE A 208 12.96 -9.86 14.70
C ILE A 208 14.40 -10.37 14.85
N GLU A 209 15.29 -9.61 15.49
CA GLU A 209 16.64 -10.09 15.84
C GLU A 209 16.63 -10.96 17.10
N GLU A 210 15.57 -10.88 17.91
CA GLU A 210 15.41 -11.74 19.09
C GLU A 210 15.12 -13.18 18.66
N PRO A 211 15.62 -14.18 19.42
CA PRO A 211 15.61 -15.58 18.97
C PRO A 211 14.25 -16.26 19.10
N THR A 212 13.34 -15.72 19.91
CA THR A 212 12.01 -16.30 20.17
C THR A 212 10.90 -15.29 19.93
N GLU A 213 9.69 -15.77 19.61
CA GLU A 213 8.50 -14.93 19.40
C GLU A 213 8.19 -14.05 20.63
N ASP A 214 8.23 -14.64 21.83
CA ASP A 214 7.91 -13.95 23.08
C ASP A 214 8.91 -12.82 23.40
N GLU A 215 10.18 -13.01 23.10
CA GLU A 215 11.22 -11.98 23.27
C GLU A 215 11.17 -10.94 22.16
N ALA A 216 10.80 -11.35 20.94
CA ALA A 216 10.67 -10.47 19.80
C ALA A 216 9.52 -9.46 19.96
N LEU A 217 8.42 -9.84 20.63
CA LEU A 217 7.27 -8.96 20.84
C LEU A 217 7.61 -7.78 21.77
N ILE A 218 7.65 -6.58 21.23
CA ILE A 218 7.92 -5.34 21.98
C ILE A 218 6.62 -4.77 22.56
N PHE A 219 5.60 -4.59 21.70
CA PHE A 219 4.34 -3.95 22.07
C PHE A 219 3.16 -4.62 21.36
N SER A 220 2.03 -4.68 22.07
CA SER A 220 0.72 -5.02 21.52
C SER A 220 -0.21 -3.81 21.68
N LEU A 221 -0.64 -3.24 20.56
CA LEU A 221 -1.49 -2.07 20.47
C LEU A 221 -2.94 -2.50 20.23
N ASN A 222 -3.85 -2.12 21.12
CA ASN A 222 -5.27 -2.43 20.96
C ASN A 222 -5.97 -1.34 20.13
N VAL A 223 -6.38 -1.70 18.91
CA VAL A 223 -7.03 -0.82 17.93
C VAL A 223 -8.56 -0.82 18.10
N ASP A 224 -9.12 -1.77 18.84
CA ASP A 224 -10.56 -1.98 19.11
C ASP A 224 -11.41 -2.38 17.86
N HIS A 225 -10.80 -2.42 16.67
CA HIS A 225 -11.46 -2.75 15.39
C HIS A 225 -10.51 -3.55 14.49
N ALA A 226 -11.07 -4.39 13.62
CA ALA A 226 -10.32 -5.16 12.62
C ALA A 226 -9.38 -4.25 11.79
N VAL A 227 -8.09 -4.58 11.82
CA VAL A 227 -7.05 -3.84 11.11
C VAL A 227 -7.17 -4.13 9.61
N GLU A 228 -7.19 -3.09 8.78
CA GLU A 228 -7.20 -3.24 7.32
C GLU A 228 -5.84 -2.87 6.72
N LYS A 229 -5.25 -1.75 7.18
CA LYS A 229 -4.00 -1.23 6.63
C LYS A 229 -3.11 -0.63 7.70
N ILE A 230 -1.82 -0.95 7.62
CA ILE A 230 -0.77 -0.41 8.47
C ILE A 230 0.22 0.33 7.58
N THR A 231 0.62 1.54 8.00
CA THR A 231 1.65 2.32 7.31
C THR A 231 2.58 3.01 8.31
N TRP A 232 3.88 2.78 8.18
CA TRP A 232 4.91 3.54 8.90
C TRP A 232 4.96 4.98 8.36
N LEU A 233 4.62 5.95 9.20
CA LEU A 233 4.61 7.38 8.83
C LEU A 233 6.01 7.99 8.96
N ASN A 234 6.74 7.63 10.01
CA ASN A 234 8.12 8.02 10.29
C ASN A 234 8.76 7.00 11.25
N GLU A 235 9.94 7.34 11.77
CA GLU A 235 10.76 6.51 12.68
C GLU A 235 10.02 5.90 13.87
N ASN A 236 9.01 6.61 14.38
CA ASN A 236 8.32 6.26 15.61
C ASN A 236 6.79 6.28 15.47
N GLN A 237 6.24 6.55 14.29
CA GLN A 237 4.79 6.67 14.11
C GLN A 237 4.24 5.65 13.12
N LEU A 238 3.17 5.01 13.55
CA LEU A 238 2.43 4.02 12.80
C LEU A 238 0.99 4.49 12.63
N SER A 239 0.50 4.52 11.39
CA SER A 239 -0.94 4.70 11.15
C SER A 239 -1.63 3.35 10.92
N CYS A 240 -2.84 3.24 11.44
CA CYS A 240 -3.74 2.12 11.21
C CYS A 240 -5.06 2.63 10.63
N ALA A 241 -5.43 2.13 9.46
CA ALA A 241 -6.80 2.23 8.94
C ALA A 241 -7.53 0.91 9.21
N THR A 242 -8.73 0.99 9.76
CA THR A 242 -9.54 -0.17 10.13
C THR A 242 -10.63 -0.42 9.09
N GLN A 243 -11.17 -1.65 9.05
CA GLN A 243 -12.29 -1.99 8.17
C GLN A 243 -13.55 -1.14 8.45
N SER A 244 -13.67 -0.59 9.66
CA SER A 244 -14.74 0.35 10.05
C SER A 244 -14.46 1.80 9.63
N ASN A 245 -13.43 2.05 8.80
CA ASN A 245 -13.01 3.37 8.34
C ASN A 245 -12.63 4.33 9.49
N VAL A 246 -12.08 3.79 10.57
CA VAL A 246 -11.45 4.57 11.64
C VAL A 246 -9.96 4.68 11.32
N LEU A 247 -9.40 5.87 11.48
CA LEU A 247 -7.96 6.09 11.39
C LEU A 247 -7.38 6.32 12.78
N GLN A 248 -6.35 5.56 13.13
CA GLN A 248 -5.58 5.75 14.36
C GLN A 248 -4.12 5.99 14.03
N ILE A 249 -3.45 6.83 14.83
CA ILE A 249 -2.00 7.06 14.76
C ILE A 249 -1.42 6.75 16.12
N TRP A 250 -0.40 5.90 16.13
CA TRP A 250 0.27 5.38 17.31
C TRP A 250 1.74 5.75 17.32
N ASP A 251 2.30 5.90 18.50
CA ASP A 251 3.74 5.94 18.73
C ASP A 251 4.25 4.52 18.97
N SER A 252 5.14 4.04 18.09
CA SER A 252 5.72 2.70 18.18
C SER A 252 6.77 2.55 19.28
N SER A 253 7.26 3.66 19.85
CA SER A 253 8.28 3.64 20.90
C SER A 253 7.70 3.64 22.32
N SER A 254 6.51 4.22 22.48
CA SER A 254 5.80 4.34 23.76
C SER A 254 4.51 3.50 23.83
N ALA A 255 4.05 2.95 22.70
CA ALA A 255 2.74 2.32 22.54
C ALA A 255 1.54 3.25 22.80
N ASP A 256 1.76 4.57 22.77
CA ASP A 256 0.71 5.54 23.02
C ASP A 256 -0.13 5.82 21.76
N LYS A 257 -1.46 5.83 21.92
CA LYS A 257 -2.40 6.29 20.89
C LYS A 257 -2.34 7.82 20.79
N LEU A 258 -1.68 8.32 19.75
CA LEU A 258 -1.50 9.75 19.52
C LEU A 258 -2.76 10.42 18.98
N GLN A 259 -3.42 9.78 18.00
CA GLN A 259 -4.63 10.30 17.35
C GLN A 259 -5.65 9.21 17.06
N HIS A 260 -6.92 9.60 17.04
CA HIS A 260 -8.05 8.74 16.71
C HIS A 260 -9.13 9.55 15.98
N TYR A 261 -9.45 9.13 14.76
CA TYR A 261 -10.41 9.78 13.87
C TYR A 261 -11.47 8.79 13.43
N ASP A 262 -12.68 8.98 13.95
CA ASP A 262 -13.86 8.26 13.51
C ASP A 262 -14.24 8.63 12.08
N ARG A 263 -14.93 7.71 11.42
CA ARG A 263 -15.49 7.88 10.08
C ARG A 263 -16.25 9.19 9.90
N GLU A 264 -17.05 9.60 10.90
CA GLU A 264 -17.79 10.86 10.83
C GLU A 264 -16.88 12.11 10.84
N LYS A 265 -15.80 12.09 11.64
CA LYS A 265 -14.84 13.20 11.68
C LYS A 265 -14.12 13.33 10.35
N ILE A 266 -13.75 12.19 9.74
CA ILE A 266 -13.13 12.13 8.42
C ILE A 266 -14.09 12.65 7.36
N SER A 267 -15.34 12.16 7.32
CA SER A 267 -16.39 12.59 6.39
C SER A 267 -16.64 14.11 6.44
N ARG A 268 -16.78 14.68 7.64
CA ARG A 268 -16.92 16.14 7.84
C ARG A 268 -15.68 16.91 7.36
N SER A 269 -14.49 16.34 7.55
CA SER A 269 -13.22 16.96 7.14
C SER A 269 -13.04 16.95 5.62
N ILE A 270 -13.44 15.86 4.94
CA ILE A 270 -13.52 15.82 3.49
C ILE A 270 -14.76 16.52 2.93
N LYS A 271 -15.58 17.19 3.76
CA LYS A 271 -16.75 17.99 3.37
C LYS A 271 -17.90 17.21 2.71
N ARG A 272 -18.12 15.96 3.12
CA ARG A 272 -19.26 15.13 2.67
C ARG A 272 -20.37 15.07 3.72
N SER A 273 -21.61 14.89 3.27
CA SER A 273 -22.79 14.92 4.14
C SER A 273 -23.04 13.57 4.82
N ARG A 274 -22.65 12.45 4.17
CA ARG A 274 -22.84 11.10 4.72
C ARG A 274 -21.54 10.47 5.16
N ALA A 275 -21.49 10.09 6.43
CA ALA A 275 -20.40 9.28 6.96
C ALA A 275 -20.44 7.86 6.38
N ASP A 276 -21.64 7.31 6.15
CA ASP A 276 -21.85 5.92 5.74
C ASP A 276 -21.33 5.56 4.35
N ASP A 277 -21.01 6.56 3.54
CA ASP A 277 -20.42 6.40 2.21
C ASP A 277 -18.92 6.72 2.19
N CYS A 278 -18.39 7.27 3.29
CA CYS A 278 -17.00 7.69 3.41
C CYS A 278 -16.08 6.48 3.64
N TYR A 279 -14.94 6.43 2.95
CA TYR A 279 -13.92 5.41 3.14
C TYR A 279 -12.53 6.03 3.29
N VAL A 280 -11.64 5.32 3.98
CA VAL A 280 -10.23 5.68 4.13
C VAL A 280 -9.39 4.79 3.22
N VAL A 281 -8.48 5.38 2.45
CA VAL A 281 -7.59 4.62 1.55
C VAL A 281 -6.28 4.28 2.25
N ASP A 282 -5.61 5.30 2.80
CA ASP A 282 -4.34 5.16 3.53
C ASP A 282 -3.96 6.49 4.20
N ALA A 283 -2.96 6.44 5.06
CA ALA A 283 -2.23 7.60 5.54
C ALA A 283 -0.75 7.49 5.20
N PHE A 284 -0.14 8.60 4.80
CA PHE A 284 1.27 8.67 4.42
C PHE A 284 1.86 10.03 4.78
N THR A 285 3.18 10.12 4.75
CA THR A 285 3.89 11.38 4.99
C THR A 285 4.22 12.06 3.66
N ASP A 286 3.79 13.31 3.49
CA ASP A 286 4.02 14.08 2.28
C ASP A 286 5.47 14.58 2.14
N ALA A 287 5.78 15.24 1.02
CA ALA A 287 7.08 15.86 0.74
C ALA A 287 7.52 16.85 1.83
N ASP A 288 6.57 17.54 2.47
CA ASP A 288 6.83 18.51 3.54
C ASP A 288 6.99 17.83 4.92
N GLY A 289 6.85 16.51 5.01
CA GLY A 289 6.93 15.79 6.28
C GLY A 289 5.63 15.80 7.10
N ARG A 290 4.51 16.21 6.51
CA ARG A 290 3.20 16.22 7.16
C ARG A 290 2.48 14.90 6.93
N VAL A 291 1.76 14.44 7.94
CA VAL A 291 0.88 13.27 7.78
C VAL A 291 -0.34 13.68 6.97
N VAL A 292 -0.58 12.96 5.89
CA VAL A 292 -1.70 13.16 4.97
C VAL A 292 -2.54 11.88 4.95
N VAL A 293 -3.85 12.05 5.03
CA VAL A 293 -4.84 10.98 4.96
C VAL A 293 -5.55 11.10 3.62
N LEU A 294 -5.56 10.02 2.84
CA LEU A 294 -6.35 9.93 1.62
C LEU A 294 -7.68 9.25 1.93
N ALA A 295 -8.78 9.93 1.64
CA ALA A 295 -10.12 9.44 1.90
C ALA A 295 -11.06 9.81 0.75
N GLY A 296 -12.14 9.07 0.61
CA GLY A 296 -13.14 9.34 -0.41
C GLY A 296 -14.55 9.07 0.06
N SER A 297 -15.52 9.35 -0.81
CA SER A 297 -16.91 8.93 -0.63
C SER A 297 -17.42 8.21 -1.86
N ALA A 298 -18.21 7.16 -1.63
CA ALA A 298 -18.79 6.32 -2.67
C ALA A 298 -20.23 6.73 -3.06
N GLY A 299 -20.87 7.58 -2.26
CA GLY A 299 -22.28 7.93 -2.40
C GLY A 299 -22.53 9.20 -3.23
N GLY A 300 -23.69 9.24 -3.90
CA GLY A 300 -24.24 10.44 -4.53
C GLY A 300 -23.61 10.88 -5.85
N GLU A 301 -23.24 12.15 -5.97
CA GLU A 301 -22.80 12.83 -7.23
C GLU A 301 -21.44 12.36 -7.81
N GLY A 302 -20.99 11.14 -7.50
CA GLY A 302 -19.79 10.52 -8.07
C GLY A 302 -18.70 10.20 -7.05
N HIS A 303 -17.53 9.77 -7.55
CA HIS A 303 -16.43 9.29 -6.73
C HIS A 303 -15.57 10.43 -6.19
N ALA A 304 -15.97 11.02 -5.06
CA ALA A 304 -15.20 12.06 -4.41
C ALA A 304 -13.92 11.48 -3.79
N LEU A 305 -12.75 11.96 -4.21
CA LEU A 305 -11.46 11.64 -3.61
C LEU A 305 -10.77 12.92 -3.13
N ARG A 306 -10.37 12.95 -1.86
CA ARG A 306 -9.82 14.13 -1.19
C ARG A 306 -8.69 13.71 -0.25
N SER A 307 -7.72 14.59 -0.03
CA SER A 307 -6.72 14.40 1.02
C SER A 307 -6.90 15.40 2.15
N LEU A 308 -6.53 14.95 3.35
CA LEU A 308 -6.55 15.75 4.57
C LEU A 308 -5.13 15.79 5.14
N ALA A 309 -4.61 16.98 5.43
CA ALA A 309 -3.34 17.13 6.11
C ALA A 309 -3.57 17.25 7.62
N LEU A 310 -2.75 16.57 8.40
CA LEU A 310 -2.74 16.68 9.85
C LEU A 310 -2.05 17.99 10.26
N ALA A 311 -2.80 18.89 10.91
CA ALA A 311 -2.29 20.12 11.50
C ALA A 311 -2.53 20.07 13.02
N GLY A 312 -1.47 19.73 13.78
CA GLY A 312 -1.59 19.42 15.19
C GLY A 312 -2.41 18.16 15.41
N LYS A 313 -3.58 18.28 16.06
CA LYS A 313 -4.54 17.16 16.27
C LYS A 313 -5.72 17.15 15.31
N LYS A 314 -5.81 18.11 14.38
CA LYS A 314 -6.97 18.28 13.50
C LYS A 314 -6.63 17.90 12.07
N LEU A 315 -7.54 17.19 11.41
CA LEU A 315 -7.51 16.97 9.98
C LEU A 315 -8.03 18.22 9.27
N GLN A 316 -7.22 18.77 8.37
CA GLN A 316 -7.57 19.93 7.55
C GLN A 316 -7.64 19.51 6.07
N PRO A 317 -8.62 20.02 5.30
CA PRO A 317 -8.62 19.90 3.84
C PRO A 317 -7.25 20.23 3.21
N ALA A 318 -6.75 19.37 2.33
CA ALA A 318 -5.47 19.56 1.66
C ALA A 318 -5.61 19.59 0.13
N THR A 319 -5.93 18.44 -0.49
CA THR A 319 -6.06 18.31 -1.95
C THR A 319 -7.45 17.80 -2.35
N LEU A 320 -7.99 18.36 -3.44
CA LEU A 320 -9.15 17.85 -4.15
C LEU A 320 -8.72 17.15 -5.45
N PHE A 321 -9.07 15.88 -5.62
CA PHE A 321 -8.78 15.11 -6.84
C PHE A 321 -10.01 15.08 -7.76
N ALA A 322 -10.34 16.24 -8.33
CA ALA A 322 -11.60 16.43 -9.09
C ALA A 322 -11.73 15.54 -10.34
N GLU A 323 -10.61 15.12 -10.94
CA GLU A 323 -10.61 14.27 -12.13
C GLU A 323 -10.77 12.77 -11.81
N ASN A 324 -10.97 12.40 -10.53
CA ASN A 324 -11.07 11.00 -10.13
C ASN A 324 -12.39 10.38 -10.60
N LYS A 325 -12.31 9.19 -11.19
CA LYS A 325 -13.44 8.48 -11.80
C LYS A 325 -13.72 7.12 -11.17
N GLN A 326 -13.12 6.81 -10.02
CA GLN A 326 -13.25 5.49 -9.40
C GLN A 326 -13.24 5.53 -7.87
N LEU A 327 -13.78 4.47 -7.26
CA LEU A 327 -13.51 4.16 -5.85
C LEU A 327 -12.08 3.70 -5.71
N VAL A 328 -11.27 4.48 -4.99
CA VAL A 328 -9.85 4.17 -4.78
C VAL A 328 -9.72 3.18 -3.63
N ARG A 329 -9.01 2.08 -3.86
CA ARG A 329 -8.76 1.03 -2.86
C ARG A 329 -7.33 1.00 -2.38
N CYS A 330 -6.39 1.48 -3.19
CA CYS A 330 -5.00 1.53 -2.80
C CYS A 330 -4.32 2.77 -3.37
N CYS A 331 -3.33 3.27 -2.64
CA CYS A 331 -2.47 4.34 -3.08
C CYS A 331 -1.02 4.08 -2.67
N ALA A 332 -0.09 4.68 -3.40
CA ALA A 332 1.30 4.82 -2.98
C ALA A 332 1.77 6.24 -3.30
N TYR A 333 2.48 6.83 -2.35
CA TYR A 333 2.99 8.19 -2.48
C TYR A 333 4.52 8.16 -2.57
N ASP A 334 5.05 8.73 -3.65
CA ASP A 334 6.46 8.98 -3.83
C ASP A 334 6.81 10.38 -3.29
N LYS A 335 7.41 10.39 -2.10
CA LYS A 335 7.85 11.60 -1.41
C LYS A 335 8.90 12.40 -2.18
N GLN A 336 9.76 11.74 -2.96
CA GLN A 336 10.86 12.44 -3.66
C GLN A 336 10.34 13.26 -4.83
N ARG A 337 9.31 12.78 -5.52
CA ARG A 337 8.76 13.42 -6.72
C ARG A 337 7.47 14.19 -6.45
N ASP A 338 6.94 14.12 -5.23
CA ASP A 338 5.61 14.61 -4.88
C ASP A 338 4.53 14.06 -5.81
N VAL A 339 4.54 12.73 -6.00
CA VAL A 339 3.63 12.01 -6.90
C VAL A 339 2.81 11.01 -6.10
N LEU A 340 1.49 11.00 -6.31
CA LEU A 340 0.57 10.02 -5.75
C LEU A 340 0.08 9.10 -6.86
N VAL A 341 0.19 7.79 -6.65
CA VAL A 341 -0.41 6.77 -7.51
C VAL A 341 -1.63 6.21 -6.81
N THR A 342 -2.76 6.10 -7.50
CA THR A 342 -4.00 5.52 -6.96
C THR A 342 -4.59 4.48 -7.90
N THR A 343 -5.10 3.39 -7.34
CA THR A 343 -5.83 2.35 -8.06
C THR A 343 -7.14 2.00 -7.36
N GLY A 344 -8.07 1.40 -8.09
CA GLY A 344 -9.41 1.21 -7.56
C GLY A 344 -10.29 0.25 -8.36
N GLU A 345 -11.59 0.38 -8.14
CA GLU A 345 -12.61 -0.55 -8.63
C GLU A 345 -12.95 -0.43 -10.12
N SER A 346 -12.50 0.65 -10.76
CA SER A 346 -12.70 0.83 -12.22
C SER A 346 -11.52 0.32 -13.04
N GLY A 347 -10.50 -0.27 -12.41
CA GLY A 347 -9.32 -0.79 -13.10
C GLY A 347 -8.41 0.30 -13.67
N LEU A 348 -8.52 1.53 -13.13
CA LEU A 348 -7.71 2.67 -13.55
C LEU A 348 -6.47 2.78 -12.64
N VAL A 349 -5.33 3.05 -13.25
CA VAL A 349 -4.11 3.49 -12.58
C VAL A 349 -3.95 4.97 -12.86
N ASN A 350 -4.15 5.79 -11.84
CA ASN A 350 -4.03 7.24 -11.92
C ASN A 350 -2.74 7.69 -11.24
N VAL A 351 -2.01 8.57 -11.91
CA VAL A 351 -0.81 9.23 -11.38
C VAL A 351 -1.10 10.70 -11.24
N TRP A 352 -1.03 11.20 -10.02
CA TRP A 352 -1.29 12.57 -9.65
C TRP A 352 0.03 13.24 -9.28
N GLY A 353 0.27 14.46 -9.77
CA GLY A 353 1.47 15.22 -9.41
C GLY A 353 1.20 16.69 -9.19
N ALA A 354 2.09 17.33 -8.44
CA ALA A 354 2.06 18.77 -8.28
C ALA A 354 2.34 19.48 -9.62
N PRO A 355 1.79 20.68 -9.86
CA PRO A 355 2.06 21.48 -11.04
C PRO A 355 3.57 21.68 -11.26
N GLY A 356 4.12 21.10 -12.34
CA GLY A 356 5.56 21.18 -12.66
C GLY A 356 6.36 19.89 -12.43
N ALA A 357 5.77 18.86 -11.82
CA ALA A 357 6.40 17.54 -11.66
C ALA A 357 6.80 16.87 -12.99
N ASP A 358 6.12 17.23 -14.09
CA ASP A 358 6.39 16.74 -15.46
C ASP A 358 7.81 17.07 -15.96
N LYS A 359 8.51 18.02 -15.33
CA LYS A 359 9.80 18.53 -15.83
C LYS A 359 11.03 17.79 -15.31
N GLU A 360 10.91 16.98 -14.25
CA GLU A 360 12.06 16.34 -13.59
C GLU A 360 12.05 14.80 -13.60
N ALA A 361 11.14 14.17 -14.35
CA ALA A 361 11.16 12.73 -14.55
C ALA A 361 12.30 12.31 -15.51
N LEU A 362 13.57 12.39 -15.06
CA LEU A 362 14.71 11.57 -15.49
C LEU A 362 15.96 11.92 -14.66
N PRO A 363 16.63 10.95 -14.00
CA PRO A 363 18.05 11.09 -13.73
C PRO A 363 18.78 11.19 -15.08
N LYS A 364 19.62 12.22 -15.25
CA LYS A 364 20.48 12.37 -16.43
C LYS A 364 21.20 11.04 -16.67
N GLN A 365 20.99 10.40 -17.82
CA GLN A 365 21.89 9.36 -18.29
C GLN A 365 23.29 9.95 -18.33
N LEU A 366 24.18 9.46 -17.46
CA LEU A 366 25.61 9.65 -17.61
C LEU A 366 26.05 8.85 -18.83
N GLY A 367 25.92 9.47 -20.00
CA GLY A 367 26.56 9.03 -21.22
C GLY A 367 28.08 9.14 -21.08
N LYS A 368 28.70 8.20 -20.37
CA LYS A 368 30.11 7.88 -20.61
C LYS A 368 30.13 6.83 -21.71
N SER A 369 30.36 7.30 -22.93
CA SER A 369 30.85 6.46 -24.02
C SER A 369 32.12 5.77 -23.53
N VAL A 370 32.01 4.51 -23.13
CA VAL A 370 33.16 3.64 -22.94
C VAL A 370 33.66 3.33 -24.34
N ARG A 371 34.68 4.06 -24.79
CA ARG A 371 35.50 3.60 -25.92
C ARG A 371 36.16 2.30 -25.47
N LEU A 372 35.72 1.19 -26.04
CA LEU A 372 36.43 -0.09 -26.00
C LEU A 372 37.84 0.14 -26.56
N HIS A 373 38.83 0.17 -25.67
CA HIS A 373 40.22 0.08 -26.08
C HIS A 373 40.48 -1.39 -26.40
N GLU A 374 40.52 -1.74 -27.68
CA GLU A 374 41.07 -3.02 -28.14
C GLU A 374 42.52 -3.12 -27.69
N GLN A 375 42.77 -3.76 -26.55
CA GLN A 375 44.10 -4.25 -26.23
C GLN A 375 44.37 -5.47 -27.10
N ARG A 376 45.15 -5.26 -28.17
CA ARG A 376 45.78 -6.32 -28.94
C ARG A 376 46.66 -7.15 -28.01
N HIS A 377 46.24 -8.37 -27.71
CA HIS A 377 47.12 -9.41 -27.19
C HIS A 377 48.30 -9.60 -28.16
N ARG A 378 49.53 -9.41 -27.66
CA ARG A 378 50.73 -9.98 -28.28
C ARG A 378 51.07 -11.26 -27.51
N PRO A 379 51.41 -12.36 -28.21
CA PRO A 379 51.75 -13.62 -27.56
C PRO A 379 53.19 -13.56 -27.04
N TYR A 380 53.40 -13.98 -25.80
CA TYR A 380 54.48 -14.88 -25.38
C TYR A 380 54.02 -15.60 -24.11
#